data_AF-A0AAI8KU31-F1
#
_entry.id   AF-A0AAI8KU31-F1
#
_cell.length_a   1.000
_cell.length_b   1.000
_cell.length_c   1.000
_cell.angle_alpha   90.00
_cell.angle_beta   90.00
_cell.angle_gamma   90.00
#
_symmetry.space_group_name_H-M   'P 1'
#
loop_
_entity.id
_entity.type
_entity.pdbx_description
1 polymer ?
#
loop_
_entity_poly.entity_id
_entity_poly.type
_entity_poly.pdbx_seq_one_letter_code
_entity_poly.pdbx_strand_id
1 'polypeptide(L)'
;MRPARTGAASPLHVPLSAQPQLHPFEKSAMTSMENSTTASAATHLKKRSTRVAVIAAAAVLASAPYASAATQQASSKPVVTDVRTLAALDFTAGESPENITVGPDNSLTVSTLGGHTAAGERPALLRIDPSGHSTVLVAGQPGDAFSGITRGRDGTTYYNVASDDDSRAGVWKLPPGGTPRRIAALPTDGLANGLALDPAGRTLYVADSSKGTVWAVPASGGKATAWLTDPALAPDPSVPFGANGLRFHRGAVWVSNSAHGTLLRIPVTAAGAPGRIHTVTSGLTSVDDFTFLNDRSDVVFAAQNGLNQVAVVHPDGTKETVLTASDGLASPTSIALRGDRIYITDAGFAEPHDAKVQRGTINPAALNCGPAA
;
A
#
# COMPACT_ATOMS: atom_id res chain seq x y z
N MET A 1 -49.52 55.91 1.40
CA MET A 1 -50.55 56.38 0.44
C MET A 1 -50.16 55.89 -0.95
N ARG A 2 -51.02 55.06 -1.58
CA ARG A 2 -51.04 54.70 -3.02
C ARG A 2 -51.60 55.88 -3.84
N PRO A 3 -51.41 55.99 -5.18
CA PRO A 3 -51.92 55.09 -6.25
C PRO A 3 -50.88 54.80 -7.37
N ALA A 4 -50.92 53.82 -8.29
CA ALA A 4 -51.90 52.98 -9.01
C ALA A 4 -52.50 53.55 -10.32
N ARG A 5 -52.26 52.80 -11.43
CA ARG A 5 -53.00 52.67 -12.73
C ARG A 5 -52.78 53.77 -13.79
N THR A 6 -52.81 53.58 -15.12
CA THR A 6 -53.19 52.49 -16.07
C THR A 6 -52.91 52.98 -17.52
N GLY A 7 -52.79 52.08 -18.50
CA GLY A 7 -53.01 52.42 -19.91
C GLY A 7 -52.71 51.27 -20.89
N ALA A 8 -53.75 50.63 -21.41
CA ALA A 8 -53.74 49.50 -22.35
C ALA A 8 -54.39 49.89 -23.69
N ALA A 9 -54.10 49.17 -24.77
CA ALA A 9 -55.00 48.99 -25.93
C ALA A 9 -54.64 47.72 -26.74
N SER A 10 -55.62 46.83 -26.92
CA SER A 10 -55.67 45.61 -27.77
C SER A 10 -56.33 45.94 -29.14
N PRO A 11 -56.98 45.03 -29.92
CA PRO A 11 -56.94 43.56 -30.12
C PRO A 11 -57.06 43.11 -31.62
N LEU A 12 -57.19 41.79 -31.89
CA LEU A 12 -58.04 41.05 -32.89
C LEU A 12 -57.42 39.65 -33.08
N HIS A 13 -58.07 38.47 -33.23
CA HIS A 13 -59.46 37.99 -33.26
C HIS A 13 -59.41 36.43 -33.06
N VAL A 14 -60.52 35.80 -32.65
CA VAL A 14 -60.77 34.34 -32.38
C VAL A 14 -61.69 33.83 -33.54
N PRO A 15 -61.86 32.52 -33.96
CA PRO A 15 -62.19 31.37 -33.10
C PRO A 15 -61.90 29.88 -33.52
N LEU A 16 -61.97 29.03 -32.48
CA LEU A 16 -62.47 27.65 -32.26
C LEU A 16 -62.78 26.62 -33.40
N SER A 17 -62.26 25.39 -33.20
CA SER A 17 -62.98 24.09 -33.03
C SER A 17 -62.73 22.91 -34.02
N ALA A 18 -62.75 21.71 -33.41
CA ALA A 18 -63.03 20.35 -33.92
C ALA A 18 -61.89 19.42 -34.44
N GLN A 19 -61.68 18.32 -33.69
CA GLN A 19 -61.16 16.99 -34.11
C GLN A 19 -62.35 16.11 -34.57
N PRO A 20 -62.20 15.06 -35.44
CA PRO A 20 -61.73 13.73 -34.96
C PRO A 20 -61.08 12.74 -35.99
N GLN A 21 -60.31 11.78 -35.43
CA GLN A 21 -60.29 10.31 -35.68
C GLN A 21 -59.72 9.63 -36.97
N LEU A 22 -59.03 8.49 -36.70
CA LEU A 22 -58.83 7.21 -37.47
C LEU A 22 -57.46 6.86 -38.11
N HIS A 23 -56.83 5.81 -37.57
CA HIS A 23 -55.91 4.82 -38.23
C HIS A 23 -56.70 3.94 -39.24
N PRO A 24 -56.17 2.93 -40.01
CA PRO A 24 -54.90 2.15 -39.88
C PRO A 24 -54.27 1.62 -41.22
N PHE A 25 -53.33 0.66 -41.10
CA PHE A 25 -52.83 -0.36 -42.07
C PHE A 25 -51.82 0.09 -43.15
N GLU A 26 -50.86 -0.70 -43.65
CA GLU A 26 -50.08 -1.92 -43.29
C GLU A 26 -49.26 -2.26 -44.56
N LYS A 27 -48.17 -3.05 -44.41
CA LYS A 27 -47.51 -3.87 -45.46
C LYS A 27 -46.78 -3.12 -46.58
N SER A 28 -45.72 -3.61 -47.21
CA SER A 28 -44.93 -4.86 -47.18
C SER A 28 -43.70 -4.51 -48.04
N ALA A 29 -42.45 -4.80 -47.67
CA ALA A 29 -41.75 -6.07 -47.77
C ALA A 29 -40.58 -5.98 -48.79
N MET A 30 -39.47 -6.58 -48.37
CA MET A 30 -38.56 -7.42 -49.15
C MET A 30 -37.54 -6.79 -50.14
N THR A 31 -36.28 -6.99 -49.76
CA THR A 31 -35.21 -7.73 -50.50
C THR A 31 -33.97 -6.92 -50.92
N SER A 32 -32.83 -7.58 -50.70
CA SER A 32 -31.54 -7.49 -51.41
C SER A 32 -30.56 -6.43 -50.91
N MET A 33 -29.49 -6.83 -50.20
CA MET A 33 -28.21 -7.39 -50.66
C MET A 33 -27.24 -6.34 -51.25
N GLU A 34 -26.18 -6.15 -50.45
CA GLU A 34 -24.77 -5.88 -50.80
C GLU A 34 -24.25 -4.50 -51.26
N ASN A 35 -23.21 -4.12 -50.52
CA ASN A 35 -22.06 -3.27 -50.82
C ASN A 35 -22.27 -1.81 -51.23
N SER A 36 -21.88 -0.91 -50.33
CA SER A 36 -20.68 -0.08 -50.56
C SER A 36 -20.20 0.63 -49.30
N THR A 37 -18.89 0.53 -49.10
CA THR A 37 -17.97 1.27 -48.27
C THR A 37 -18.37 2.72 -48.01
N THR A 38 -18.44 3.12 -46.74
CA THR A 38 -18.21 4.52 -46.34
C THR A 38 -17.49 4.57 -44.99
N ALA A 39 -16.33 5.24 -45.00
CA ALA A 39 -15.64 5.66 -43.80
C ALA A 39 -16.56 6.58 -42.98
N SER A 40 -16.71 6.29 -41.69
CA SER A 40 -17.37 7.19 -40.75
C SER A 40 -16.41 7.52 -39.60
N ALA A 41 -16.33 8.82 -39.34
CA ALA A 41 -15.49 9.43 -38.32
C ALA A 41 -15.68 8.77 -36.95
N ALA A 42 -14.58 8.33 -36.36
CA ALA A 42 -14.57 7.80 -35.01
C ALA A 42 -14.73 8.94 -34.00
N THR A 43 -15.93 9.07 -33.44
CA THR A 43 -16.16 9.82 -32.21
C THR A 43 -15.48 9.06 -31.07
N HIS A 44 -14.39 9.62 -30.52
CA HIS A 44 -13.69 9.06 -29.37
C HIS A 44 -14.58 9.10 -28.12
N LEU A 45 -15.25 7.99 -27.84
CA LEU A 45 -15.83 7.72 -26.53
C LEU A 45 -14.68 7.27 -25.61
N LYS A 46 -14.23 8.15 -24.70
CA LYS A 46 -13.32 7.79 -23.61
C LYS A 46 -13.98 6.69 -22.78
N LYS A 47 -13.59 5.44 -22.99
CA LYS A 47 -13.88 4.34 -22.06
C LYS A 47 -13.21 4.71 -20.74
N ARG A 48 -14.03 5.06 -19.74
CA ARG A 48 -13.62 5.00 -18.33
C ARG A 48 -13.40 3.53 -18.01
N SER A 49 -12.15 3.08 -18.07
CA SER A 49 -11.76 1.79 -17.56
C SER A 49 -11.64 1.90 -16.04
N THR A 50 -12.72 1.58 -15.33
CA THR A 50 -12.66 1.30 -13.90
C THR A 50 -11.86 0.02 -13.73
N ARG A 51 -10.54 0.13 -13.48
CA ARG A 51 -9.74 -1.02 -13.06
C ARG A 51 -10.02 -1.21 -11.57
N VAL A 52 -11.02 -2.02 -11.24
CA VAL A 52 -11.11 -2.61 -9.91
C VAL A 52 -9.88 -3.52 -9.79
N ALA A 53 -8.90 -3.11 -8.99
CA ALA A 53 -7.83 -4.00 -8.58
C ALA A 53 -8.45 -5.03 -7.63
N VAL A 54 -8.92 -6.15 -8.20
CA VAL A 54 -9.25 -7.33 -7.40
C VAL A 54 -7.94 -7.80 -6.80
N ILE A 55 -7.76 -7.62 -5.49
CA ILE A 55 -6.72 -8.31 -4.73
C ILE A 55 -7.10 -9.79 -4.80
N ALA A 56 -6.57 -10.50 -5.78
CA ALA A 56 -6.77 -11.94 -5.90
C ALA A 56 -5.98 -12.60 -4.78
N ALA A 57 -6.66 -13.05 -3.72
CA ALA A 57 -6.12 -14.03 -2.81
C ALA A 57 -5.89 -15.34 -3.59
N ALA A 58 -4.66 -15.56 -4.06
CA ALA A 58 -4.28 -16.82 -4.68
C ALA A 58 -4.18 -17.89 -3.58
N ALA A 59 -5.28 -18.61 -3.35
CA ALA A 59 -5.26 -19.83 -2.56
C ALA A 59 -4.52 -20.92 -3.36
N VAL A 60 -3.23 -21.10 -3.08
CA VAL A 60 -2.46 -22.22 -3.62
C VAL A 60 -2.85 -23.48 -2.84
N LEU A 61 -3.66 -24.34 -3.46
CA LEU A 61 -3.81 -25.72 -3.04
C LEU A 61 -2.52 -26.48 -3.36
N ALA A 62 -1.58 -26.50 -2.41
CA ALA A 62 -0.41 -27.36 -2.50
C ALA A 62 -0.83 -28.82 -2.23
N SER A 63 -0.85 -29.64 -3.28
CA SER A 63 -0.80 -31.09 -3.14
C SER A 63 0.56 -31.46 -2.54
N ALA A 64 0.56 -31.93 -1.29
CA ALA A 64 1.77 -32.32 -0.58
C ALA A 64 2.42 -33.56 -1.22
N PRO A 65 3.69 -33.50 -1.67
CA PRO A 65 4.50 -34.69 -1.73
C PRO A 65 5.03 -35.01 -0.33
N TYR A 66 4.94 -36.28 0.05
CA TYR A 66 5.54 -36.83 1.27
C TYR A 66 7.03 -36.44 1.33
N ALA A 67 7.38 -35.51 2.22
CA ALA A 67 8.76 -35.18 2.53
C ALA A 67 9.18 -35.91 3.81
N SER A 68 10.26 -36.68 3.68
CA SER A 68 10.92 -37.37 4.79
C SER A 68 11.30 -36.35 5.88
N ALA A 69 10.98 -36.67 7.13
CA ALA A 69 11.24 -35.82 8.28
C ALA A 69 12.75 -35.73 8.53
N ALA A 70 13.40 -34.75 7.91
CA ALA A 70 14.62 -34.18 8.48
C ALA A 70 14.19 -33.40 9.72
N THR A 71 14.47 -33.96 10.90
CA THR A 71 14.35 -33.27 12.18
C THR A 71 15.26 -32.05 12.17
N GLN A 72 14.71 -30.89 11.79
CA GLN A 72 15.31 -29.62 12.17
C GLN A 72 15.23 -29.52 13.68
N GLN A 73 16.41 -29.45 14.30
CA GLN A 73 16.55 -29.29 15.73
C GLN A 73 15.99 -27.91 16.11
N ALA A 74 14.81 -27.88 16.71
CA ALA A 74 14.14 -26.65 17.10
C ALA A 74 15.04 -25.85 18.06
N SER A 75 15.29 -24.58 17.74
CA SER A 75 15.89 -23.62 18.65
C SER A 75 15.14 -23.65 19.99
N SER A 76 15.89 -23.84 21.09
CA SER A 76 15.31 -24.11 22.41
C SER A 76 14.59 -22.92 23.06
N LYS A 77 14.53 -21.74 22.42
CA LYS A 77 13.78 -20.58 22.90
C LYS A 77 13.16 -19.79 21.74
N PRO A 78 11.88 -19.38 21.84
CA PRO A 78 11.25 -18.53 20.84
C PRO A 78 11.95 -17.17 20.75
N VAL A 79 12.11 -16.67 19.52
CA VAL A 79 12.71 -15.35 19.23
C VAL A 79 11.77 -14.22 19.63
N VAL A 80 10.47 -14.41 19.49
CA VAL A 80 9.44 -13.45 19.89
C VAL A 80 8.47 -14.13 20.87
N THR A 81 8.16 -13.46 21.97
CA THR A 81 7.20 -13.90 22.99
C THR A 81 6.14 -12.84 23.27
N ASP A 82 5.14 -13.19 24.08
CA ASP A 82 4.12 -12.26 24.59
C ASP A 82 3.36 -11.51 23.48
N VAL A 83 3.18 -12.17 22.33
CA VAL A 83 2.44 -11.62 21.20
C VAL A 83 0.97 -11.48 21.58
N ARG A 84 0.45 -10.27 21.41
CA ARG A 84 -0.95 -9.95 21.67
C ARG A 84 -1.42 -8.76 20.87
N THR A 85 -2.71 -8.70 20.61
CA THR A 85 -3.36 -7.53 20.04
C THR A 85 -3.14 -6.31 20.95
N LEU A 86 -2.60 -5.24 20.37
CA LEU A 86 -2.50 -3.93 21.00
C LEU A 86 -3.73 -3.08 20.65
N ALA A 87 -4.14 -3.08 19.39
CA ALA A 87 -5.32 -2.37 18.91
C ALA A 87 -6.02 -3.21 17.83
N ALA A 88 -7.34 -3.37 17.94
CA ALA A 88 -8.16 -3.90 16.87
C ALA A 88 -8.59 -2.75 15.95
N LEU A 89 -8.69 -3.02 14.65
CA LEU A 89 -9.07 -2.05 13.61
C LEU A 89 -10.23 -2.61 12.80
N ASP A 90 -11.04 -1.74 12.21
CA ASP A 90 -12.20 -2.15 11.41
C ASP A 90 -11.85 -2.26 9.92
N PHE A 91 -11.65 -3.50 9.47
CA PHE A 91 -11.41 -3.80 8.05
C PHE A 91 -12.50 -3.23 7.13
N THR A 92 -13.76 -3.31 7.56
CA THR A 92 -14.92 -2.90 6.75
C THR A 92 -15.03 -1.38 6.65
N ALA A 93 -14.45 -0.65 7.59
CA ALA A 93 -14.28 0.81 7.54
C ALA A 93 -12.99 1.24 6.82
N GLY A 94 -12.30 0.32 6.14
CA GLY A 94 -11.05 0.61 5.43
C GLY A 94 -9.83 0.80 6.35
N GLU A 95 -9.91 0.38 7.61
CA GLU A 95 -8.82 0.51 8.58
C GLU A 95 -7.78 -0.61 8.48
N SER A 96 -7.67 -1.30 7.35
CA SER A 96 -6.61 -2.30 7.10
C SER A 96 -5.23 -1.65 7.24
N PRO A 97 -4.43 -1.96 8.27
CA PRO A 97 -3.16 -1.28 8.51
C PRO A 97 -2.07 -1.78 7.56
N GLU A 98 -1.35 -0.84 6.93
CA GLU A 98 -0.35 -1.16 5.91
C GLU A 98 1.09 -0.96 6.39
N ASN A 99 1.34 0.11 7.13
CA ASN A 99 2.70 0.46 7.52
C ASN A 99 2.74 1.13 8.89
N ILE A 100 3.87 1.01 9.58
CA ILE A 100 4.00 1.39 10.99
C ILE A 100 5.34 2.07 11.30
N THR A 101 5.29 3.13 12.11
CA THR A 101 6.47 3.71 12.76
C THR A 101 6.22 3.87 14.25
N VAL A 102 7.28 3.80 15.04
CA VAL A 102 7.21 3.98 16.50
C VAL A 102 7.85 5.32 16.90
N GLY A 103 7.07 6.15 17.59
CA GLY A 103 7.48 7.45 18.12
C GLY A 103 8.24 7.33 19.45
N PRO A 104 8.91 8.41 19.90
CA PRO A 104 9.73 8.44 21.11
C PRO A 104 8.94 8.28 22.42
N ASP A 105 7.61 8.42 22.40
CA ASP A 105 6.69 8.17 23.50
C ASP A 105 6.10 6.73 23.49
N ASN A 106 6.56 5.88 22.57
CA ASN A 106 6.01 4.54 22.28
C ASN A 106 4.61 4.57 21.66
N SER A 107 4.12 5.73 21.23
CA SER A 107 2.98 5.76 20.32
C SER A 107 3.39 5.29 18.94
N LEU A 108 2.46 4.66 18.24
CA LEU A 108 2.63 4.17 16.89
C LEU A 108 1.95 5.15 15.94
N THR A 109 2.58 5.44 14.81
CA THR A 109 1.87 5.99 13.65
C THR A 109 1.63 4.84 12.69
N VAL A 110 0.39 4.67 12.24
CA VAL A 110 -0.03 3.58 11.36
C VAL A 110 -0.77 4.16 10.17
N SER A 111 -0.45 3.72 8.96
CA SER A 111 -1.24 4.03 7.75
C SER A 111 -2.28 2.96 7.48
N THR A 112 -3.42 3.34 6.91
CA THR A 112 -4.46 2.39 6.49
C THR A 112 -4.78 2.50 5.00
N LEU A 113 -5.32 1.43 4.43
CA LEU A 113 -5.53 1.30 2.99
C LEU A 113 -6.84 1.87 2.45
N GLY A 114 -7.85 2.10 3.31
CA GLY A 114 -9.09 2.76 2.90
C GLY A 114 -9.77 2.10 1.70
N GLY A 115 -9.93 2.87 0.63
CA GLY A 115 -10.64 2.48 -0.58
C GLY A 115 -10.06 1.26 -1.32
N HIS A 116 -8.79 0.94 -1.08
CA HIS A 116 -8.12 -0.21 -1.68
C HIS A 116 -8.54 -1.56 -1.06
N THR A 117 -9.07 -1.55 0.17
CA THR A 117 -9.57 -2.76 0.84
C THR A 117 -11.09 -2.73 1.05
N ALA A 118 -11.66 -1.55 1.28
CA ALA A 118 -13.09 -1.35 1.44
C ALA A 118 -13.57 -0.23 0.50
N ALA A 119 -14.24 -0.59 -0.59
CA ALA A 119 -14.64 0.35 -1.64
C ALA A 119 -15.51 1.49 -1.08
N GLY A 120 -15.08 2.73 -1.33
CA GLY A 120 -15.77 3.94 -0.85
C GLY A 120 -15.25 4.48 0.49
N GLU A 121 -14.47 3.68 1.22
CA GLU A 121 -13.86 4.11 2.48
C GLU A 121 -12.61 4.97 2.27
N ARG A 122 -12.20 5.63 3.36
CA ARG A 122 -11.09 6.58 3.37
C ARG A 122 -9.92 6.00 4.15
N PRO A 123 -8.67 6.14 3.67
CA PRO A 123 -7.53 5.78 4.47
C PRO A 123 -7.31 6.82 5.56
N ALA A 124 -6.53 6.46 6.58
CA ALA A 124 -6.13 7.35 7.65
C ALA A 124 -4.66 7.15 8.02
N LEU A 125 -4.06 8.21 8.57
CA LEU A 125 -2.92 8.06 9.46
C LEU A 125 -3.47 8.03 10.89
N LEU A 126 -3.28 6.91 11.56
CA LEU A 126 -3.67 6.70 12.95
C LEU A 126 -2.47 6.92 13.86
N ARG A 127 -2.71 7.53 15.03
CA ARG A 127 -1.82 7.44 16.18
C ARG A 127 -2.43 6.48 17.18
N ILE A 128 -1.71 5.40 17.50
CA ILE A 128 -2.09 4.41 18.50
C ILE A 128 -1.18 4.58 19.71
N ASP A 129 -1.75 4.85 20.87
CA ASP A 129 -0.96 5.00 22.10
C ASP A 129 -0.60 3.64 22.73
N PRO A 130 0.29 3.60 23.75
CA PRO A 130 0.67 2.35 24.40
C PRO A 130 -0.45 1.55 25.07
N SER A 131 -1.62 2.17 25.29
CA SER A 131 -2.82 1.50 25.81
C SER A 131 -3.65 0.83 24.71
N GLY A 132 -3.36 1.12 23.43
CA GLY A 132 -4.11 0.62 22.28
C GLY A 132 -5.17 1.59 21.77
N HIS A 133 -5.28 2.79 22.36
CA HIS A 133 -6.25 3.77 21.90
C HIS A 133 -5.78 4.46 20.62
N SER A 134 -6.64 4.41 19.58
CA SER A 134 -6.39 4.97 18.25
C SER A 134 -7.01 6.36 18.10
N THR A 135 -6.27 7.28 17.48
CA THR A 135 -6.72 8.63 17.12
C THR A 135 -6.34 8.95 15.69
N VAL A 136 -7.23 9.58 14.92
CA VAL A 136 -6.95 9.96 13.53
C VAL A 136 -6.08 11.23 13.50
N LEU A 137 -4.89 11.14 12.90
CA LEU A 137 -4.01 12.28 12.63
C LEU A 137 -4.35 12.95 11.30
N VAL A 138 -4.65 12.13 10.28
CA VAL A 138 -5.00 12.59 8.93
C VAL A 138 -6.08 11.66 8.38
N ALA A 139 -7.13 12.24 7.81
CA ALA A 139 -8.10 11.51 7.01
C ALA A 139 -7.81 11.74 5.51
N GLY A 140 -7.79 10.65 4.74
CA GLY A 140 -7.67 10.68 3.28
C GLY A 140 -9.00 11.01 2.59
N GLN A 141 -9.04 10.78 1.28
CA GLN A 141 -10.26 10.89 0.48
C GLN A 141 -10.74 9.49 0.09
N PRO A 142 -12.03 9.34 -0.26
CA PRO A 142 -12.55 8.08 -0.77
C PRO A 142 -11.76 7.60 -1.98
N GLY A 143 -11.36 6.33 -1.97
CA GLY A 143 -10.60 5.72 -3.08
C GLY A 143 -9.09 5.88 -3.00
N ASP A 144 -8.55 6.65 -2.04
CA ASP A 144 -7.11 6.63 -1.78
C ASP A 144 -6.70 5.41 -0.95
N ALA A 145 -5.39 5.15 -0.92
CA ALA A 145 -4.72 4.40 0.14
C ALA A 145 -3.52 5.19 0.69
N PHE A 146 -3.26 5.04 1.99
CA PHE A 146 -2.00 5.46 2.61
C PHE A 146 -1.13 4.23 2.84
N SER A 147 0.07 4.21 2.27
CA SER A 147 0.98 3.06 2.33
C SER A 147 2.21 3.38 3.18
N GLY A 148 3.43 3.24 2.65
CA GLY A 148 4.66 3.40 3.42
C GLY A 148 4.77 4.75 4.13
N ILE A 149 5.21 4.69 5.38
CA ILE A 149 5.40 5.84 6.25
C ILE A 149 6.82 5.86 6.81
N THR A 150 7.36 7.05 7.04
CA THR A 150 8.64 7.22 7.75
C THR A 150 8.66 8.51 8.57
N ARG A 151 9.55 8.60 9.55
CA ARG A 151 9.62 9.74 10.48
C ARG A 151 10.96 10.46 10.38
N GLY A 152 10.92 11.76 10.20
CA GLY A 152 12.07 12.65 10.30
C GLY A 152 12.52 12.85 11.75
N ARG A 153 13.78 13.26 11.94
CA ARG A 153 14.35 13.57 13.27
C ARG A 153 13.62 14.72 13.98
N ASP A 154 13.04 15.63 13.19
CA ASP A 154 12.19 16.75 13.65
C ASP A 154 10.77 16.31 14.05
N GLY A 155 10.45 15.02 13.89
CA GLY A 155 9.14 14.46 14.17
C GLY A 155 8.15 14.55 13.01
N THR A 156 8.55 15.09 11.85
CA THR A 156 7.71 15.10 10.64
C THR A 156 7.43 13.67 10.20
N THR A 157 6.17 13.34 9.96
CA THR A 157 5.77 12.08 9.33
C THR A 157 5.69 12.29 7.82
N TYR A 158 6.40 11.48 7.05
CA TYR A 158 6.26 11.38 5.60
C TYR A 158 5.47 10.12 5.28
N TYR A 159 4.62 10.19 4.25
CA TYR A 159 3.76 9.09 3.88
C TYR A 159 3.42 9.11 2.40
N ASN A 160 3.21 7.93 1.83
CA ASN A 160 2.76 7.77 0.46
C ASN A 160 1.24 7.81 0.38
N VAL A 161 0.73 8.44 -0.67
CA VAL A 161 -0.69 8.43 -1.05
C VAL A 161 -0.78 7.82 -2.44
N ALA A 162 -1.37 6.63 -2.52
CA ALA A 162 -1.81 6.02 -3.77
C ALA A 162 -3.21 6.51 -4.09
N SER A 163 -3.43 7.01 -5.30
CA SER A 163 -4.68 7.62 -5.72
C SER A 163 -4.78 7.64 -7.24
N ASP A 164 -5.99 7.50 -7.77
CA ASP A 164 -6.29 7.75 -9.19
C ASP A 164 -6.32 9.26 -9.52
N ASP A 165 -6.36 10.13 -8.51
CA ASP A 165 -6.30 11.58 -8.64
C ASP A 165 -4.83 12.05 -8.71
N ASP A 166 -4.43 12.60 -9.85
CA ASP A 166 -3.07 13.07 -10.12
C ASP A 166 -2.65 14.27 -9.25
N SER A 167 -3.61 14.98 -8.66
CA SER A 167 -3.36 16.06 -7.70
C SER A 167 -3.06 15.53 -6.30
N ARG A 168 -3.41 14.26 -6.03
CA ARG A 168 -3.22 13.59 -4.73
C ARG A 168 -2.08 12.59 -4.74
N ALA A 169 -1.97 11.78 -5.79
CA ALA A 169 -0.95 10.74 -5.89
C ALA A 169 0.45 11.30 -5.65
N GLY A 170 1.20 10.71 -4.72
CA GLY A 170 2.51 11.22 -4.37
C GLY A 170 2.94 11.04 -2.93
N VAL A 171 4.04 11.70 -2.60
CA VAL A 171 4.59 11.75 -1.24
C VAL A 171 4.06 12.98 -0.54
N TRP A 172 3.55 12.76 0.67
CA TRP A 172 3.02 13.79 1.56
C TRP A 172 3.86 13.89 2.83
N LYS A 173 3.76 15.04 3.49
CA LYS A 173 4.35 15.23 4.81
C LYS A 173 3.38 15.90 5.78
N LEU A 174 3.48 15.48 7.04
CA LEU A 174 2.76 16.00 8.19
C LEU A 174 3.79 16.44 9.26
N PRO A 175 4.07 17.74 9.37
CA PRO A 175 4.87 18.26 10.49
C PRO A 175 4.15 18.05 11.83
N PRO A 176 4.85 17.93 12.97
CA PRO A 176 4.22 17.85 14.29
C PRO A 176 3.30 19.05 14.54
N GLY A 177 2.02 18.79 14.85
CA GLY A 177 1.01 19.84 15.07
C GLY A 177 0.69 20.68 13.83
N GLY A 178 1.23 20.33 12.66
CA GLY A 178 1.00 21.02 11.40
C GLY A 178 -0.09 20.38 10.55
N THR A 179 -0.27 20.91 9.35
CA THR A 179 -1.21 20.36 8.36
C THR A 179 -0.49 19.48 7.33
N PRO A 180 -1.14 18.40 6.86
CA PRO A 180 -0.58 17.55 5.82
C PRO A 180 -0.49 18.32 4.49
N ARG A 181 0.60 18.12 3.74
CA ARG A 181 0.75 18.66 2.38
C ARG A 181 1.55 17.74 1.47
N ARG A 182 1.18 17.70 0.19
CA ARG A 182 1.95 16.99 -0.85
C ARG A 182 3.28 17.69 -1.08
N ILE A 183 4.36 16.93 -1.15
CA ILE A 183 5.71 17.44 -1.41
C ILE A 183 6.25 17.00 -2.77
N ALA A 184 5.74 15.90 -3.33
CA ALA A 184 6.07 15.45 -4.66
C ALA A 184 4.89 14.67 -5.25
N ALA A 185 4.65 14.86 -6.55
CA ALA A 185 3.73 14.02 -7.32
C ALA A 185 4.42 12.70 -7.67
N LEU A 186 3.65 11.61 -7.68
CA LEU A 186 4.04 10.31 -8.25
C LEU A 186 3.02 9.90 -9.32
N PRO A 187 3.38 8.99 -10.24
CA PRO A 187 2.45 8.51 -11.27
C PRO A 187 1.22 7.84 -10.65
N THR A 188 0.04 8.10 -11.22
CA THR A 188 -1.24 7.47 -10.81
C THR A 188 -1.37 6.01 -11.27
N ASP A 189 -0.59 5.61 -12.27
CA ASP A 189 -0.48 4.21 -12.72
C ASP A 189 0.65 3.45 -11.99
N GLY A 190 1.22 4.06 -10.95
CA GLY A 190 2.16 3.44 -10.00
C GLY A 190 1.46 2.86 -8.78
N LEU A 191 2.21 2.15 -7.94
CA LEU A 191 1.78 1.78 -6.59
C LEU A 191 2.91 2.10 -5.61
N ALA A 192 2.94 3.35 -5.13
CA ALA A 192 3.89 3.76 -4.10
C ALA A 192 3.63 2.94 -2.83
N ASN A 193 4.62 2.17 -2.38
CA ASN A 193 4.51 1.31 -1.21
C ASN A 193 5.53 1.70 -0.14
N GLY A 194 6.64 0.99 0.04
CA GLY A 194 7.66 1.30 1.05
C GLY A 194 8.26 2.70 0.92
N LEU A 195 8.58 3.32 2.06
CA LEU A 195 9.11 4.68 2.16
C LEU A 195 10.22 4.75 3.19
N ALA A 196 11.37 5.33 2.84
CA ALA A 196 12.42 5.63 3.80
C ALA A 196 13.07 6.98 3.56
N LEU A 197 13.44 7.64 4.65
CA LEU A 197 14.21 8.88 4.65
C LEU A 197 15.70 8.54 4.86
N ASP A 198 16.57 9.20 4.10
CA ASP A 198 18.00 9.10 4.33
C ASP A 198 18.41 9.70 5.69
N PRO A 199 19.55 9.29 6.29
CA PRO A 199 19.94 9.75 7.62
C PRO A 199 20.19 11.26 7.73
N ALA A 200 20.49 11.91 6.59
CA ALA A 200 20.68 13.36 6.52
C ALA A 200 19.35 14.15 6.43
N GLY A 201 18.21 13.47 6.24
CA GLY A 201 16.89 14.08 6.17
C GLY A 201 16.64 14.87 4.89
N ARG A 202 17.33 14.54 3.80
CA ARG A 202 17.32 15.26 2.52
C ARG A 202 16.54 14.54 1.44
N THR A 203 16.60 13.21 1.40
CA THR A 203 16.05 12.40 0.32
C THR A 203 15.19 11.28 0.87
N LEU A 204 13.95 11.22 0.39
CA LEU A 204 13.04 10.12 0.56
C LEU A 204 13.19 9.16 -0.62
N TYR A 205 13.22 7.87 -0.33
CA TYR A 205 13.18 6.79 -1.30
C TYR A 205 11.83 6.09 -1.22
N VAL A 206 11.19 5.89 -2.37
CA VAL A 206 9.86 5.29 -2.47
C VAL A 206 9.94 4.07 -3.38
N ALA A 207 9.50 2.92 -2.90
CA ALA A 207 9.31 1.75 -3.75
C ALA A 207 7.99 1.86 -4.52
N ASP A 208 8.01 1.53 -5.81
CA ASP A 208 6.84 1.49 -6.67
C ASP A 208 6.61 0.04 -7.14
N SER A 209 5.64 -0.62 -6.49
CA SER A 209 5.40 -2.05 -6.64
C SER A 209 4.90 -2.43 -8.03
N SER A 210 4.20 -1.52 -8.74
CA SER A 210 3.69 -1.84 -10.09
C SER A 210 4.71 -1.55 -11.19
N LYS A 211 5.68 -0.64 -10.94
CA LYS A 211 6.67 -0.21 -11.95
C LYS A 211 8.04 -0.84 -11.78
N GLY A 212 8.32 -1.50 -10.68
CA GLY A 212 9.67 -1.98 -10.36
C GLY A 212 10.71 -0.87 -10.33
N THR A 213 10.31 0.25 -9.73
CA THR A 213 11.12 1.47 -9.66
C THR A 213 11.24 1.91 -8.22
N VAL A 214 12.43 2.35 -7.83
CA VAL A 214 12.62 3.17 -6.64
C VAL A 214 12.71 4.62 -7.07
N TRP A 215 11.86 5.48 -6.52
CA TRP A 215 11.89 6.92 -6.73
C TRP A 215 12.72 7.61 -5.65
N ALA A 216 13.48 8.63 -6.02
CA ALA A 216 14.10 9.59 -5.09
C ALA A 216 13.31 10.90 -5.10
N VAL A 217 12.97 11.40 -3.90
CA VAL A 217 12.15 12.58 -3.66
C VAL A 217 12.86 13.52 -2.67
N PRO A 218 13.05 14.80 -2.99
CA PRO A 218 13.56 15.77 -2.02
C PRO A 218 12.59 15.93 -0.84
N ALA A 219 13.06 15.77 0.40
CA ALA A 219 12.23 15.90 1.61
C ALA A 219 11.68 17.34 1.80
N SER A 220 12.40 18.33 1.24
CA SER A 220 11.93 19.71 1.13
C SER A 220 10.71 19.87 0.21
N GLY A 221 10.51 18.93 -0.71
CA GLY A 221 9.57 18.96 -1.81
C GLY A 221 10.24 19.26 -3.15
N GLY A 222 9.59 18.82 -4.22
CA GLY A 222 10.09 18.93 -5.58
C GLY A 222 9.66 17.76 -6.46
N LYS A 223 10.34 17.62 -7.60
CA LYS A 223 10.07 16.54 -8.56
C LYS A 223 10.63 15.21 -8.04
N ALA A 224 9.81 14.15 -8.08
CA ALA A 224 10.28 12.78 -7.92
C ALA A 224 11.09 12.36 -9.15
N THR A 225 12.20 11.66 -8.92
CA THR A 225 13.08 11.16 -9.98
C THR A 225 13.20 9.64 -9.88
N ALA A 226 13.17 8.94 -11.01
CA ALA A 226 13.41 7.50 -11.01
C ALA A 226 14.88 7.28 -10.62
N TRP A 227 15.10 6.82 -9.40
CA TRP A 227 16.43 6.62 -8.84
C TRP A 227 17.04 5.33 -9.37
N LEU A 228 16.24 4.27 -9.43
CA LEU A 228 16.60 2.99 -10.03
C LEU A 228 15.34 2.31 -10.57
N THR A 229 15.39 1.86 -11.82
CA THR A 229 14.42 0.94 -12.41
C THR A 229 15.20 -0.28 -12.88
N ASP A 230 14.81 -1.47 -12.44
CA ASP A 230 15.58 -2.69 -12.71
C ASP A 230 14.68 -3.93 -12.72
N PRO A 231 14.93 -4.94 -13.57
CA PRO A 231 14.19 -6.20 -13.55
C PRO A 231 14.15 -6.90 -12.19
N ALA A 232 15.19 -6.77 -11.35
CA ALA A 232 15.19 -7.33 -10.01
C ALA A 232 14.12 -6.70 -9.09
N LEU A 233 13.65 -5.50 -9.44
CA LEU A 233 12.60 -4.76 -8.74
C LEU A 233 11.22 -4.97 -9.38
N ALA A 234 11.14 -5.55 -10.58
CA ALA A 234 9.90 -5.66 -11.33
C ALA A 234 8.87 -6.58 -10.64
N PRO A 235 7.56 -6.32 -10.83
CA PRO A 235 6.52 -7.29 -10.52
C PRO A 235 6.58 -8.48 -11.48
N ASP A 236 5.88 -9.56 -11.12
CA ASP A 236 5.62 -10.70 -11.98
C ASP A 236 4.12 -10.77 -12.33
N PRO A 237 3.71 -11.28 -13.51
CA PRO A 237 2.29 -11.42 -13.83
C PRO A 237 1.48 -12.26 -12.82
N SER A 238 2.12 -13.23 -12.13
CA SER A 238 1.47 -14.06 -11.11
C SER A 238 1.33 -13.37 -9.75
N VAL A 239 2.23 -12.43 -9.44
CA VAL A 239 2.23 -11.63 -8.21
C VAL A 239 2.53 -10.18 -8.63
N PRO A 240 1.51 -9.32 -8.80
CA PRO A 240 1.65 -8.02 -9.46
C PRO A 240 2.30 -6.93 -8.57
N PHE A 241 3.18 -7.33 -7.66
CA PHE A 241 3.85 -6.47 -6.68
C PHE A 241 5.36 -6.74 -6.69
N GLY A 242 6.13 -5.85 -7.31
CA GLY A 242 7.59 -5.88 -7.35
C GLY A 242 8.22 -5.29 -6.10
N ALA A 243 9.07 -4.28 -6.26
CA ALA A 243 9.66 -3.49 -5.18
C ALA A 243 8.57 -3.00 -4.21
N ASN A 244 8.60 -3.48 -2.96
CA ASN A 244 7.52 -3.30 -2.01
C ASN A 244 7.99 -2.58 -0.73
N GLY A 245 8.38 -3.32 0.30
CA GLY A 245 8.99 -2.76 1.50
C GLY A 245 10.31 -2.05 1.20
N LEU A 246 10.58 -0.94 1.91
CA LEU A 246 11.79 -0.15 1.70
C LEU A 246 12.31 0.42 3.03
N ARG A 247 13.61 0.25 3.28
CA ARG A 247 14.32 0.85 4.41
C ARG A 247 15.67 1.41 3.99
N PHE A 248 16.07 2.54 4.58
CA PHE A 248 17.45 3.02 4.46
C PHE A 248 18.26 2.48 5.65
N HIS A 249 19.31 1.72 5.39
CA HIS A 249 20.14 1.13 6.43
C HIS A 249 21.60 1.06 6.00
N ARG A 250 22.49 1.58 6.85
CA ARG A 250 23.97 1.53 6.69
C ARG A 250 24.45 1.92 5.29
N GLY A 251 23.96 3.07 4.81
CA GLY A 251 24.35 3.66 3.53
C GLY A 251 23.77 2.97 2.30
N ALA A 252 22.74 2.13 2.46
CA ALA A 252 22.08 1.44 1.37
C ALA A 252 20.55 1.62 1.48
N VAL A 253 19.90 1.64 0.32
CA VAL A 253 18.47 1.40 0.21
C VAL A 253 18.27 -0.11 0.13
N TRP A 254 17.50 -0.64 1.07
CA TRP A 254 17.10 -2.04 1.09
C TRP A 254 15.66 -2.13 0.63
N VAL A 255 15.37 -3.13 -0.19
CA VAL A 255 14.06 -3.30 -0.84
C VAL A 255 13.68 -4.77 -0.78
N SER A 256 12.48 -5.07 -0.30
CA SER A 256 11.87 -6.38 -0.53
C SER A 256 11.17 -6.37 -1.89
N ASN A 257 11.21 -7.48 -2.60
CA ASN A 257 10.39 -7.68 -3.79
C ASN A 257 9.41 -8.82 -3.52
N SER A 258 8.12 -8.51 -3.48
CA SER A 258 7.05 -9.47 -3.14
C SER A 258 6.88 -10.54 -4.20
N ALA A 259 6.96 -10.16 -5.49
CA ALA A 259 6.84 -11.06 -6.62
C ALA A 259 7.96 -12.08 -6.67
N HIS A 260 9.18 -11.64 -6.38
CA HIS A 260 10.37 -12.50 -6.48
C HIS A 260 10.74 -13.15 -5.13
N GLY A 261 10.09 -12.76 -4.03
CA GLY A 261 10.43 -13.23 -2.69
C GLY A 261 11.89 -12.98 -2.34
N THR A 262 12.39 -11.77 -2.62
CA THR A 262 13.80 -11.41 -2.39
C THR A 262 13.93 -10.22 -1.45
N LEU A 263 15.05 -10.18 -0.74
CA LEU A 263 15.53 -8.99 -0.04
C LEU A 263 16.79 -8.50 -0.76
N LEU A 264 16.75 -7.24 -1.20
CA LEU A 264 17.79 -6.61 -2.00
C LEU A 264 18.45 -5.49 -1.20
N ARG A 265 19.77 -5.35 -1.34
CA ARG A 265 20.57 -4.26 -0.78
C ARG A 265 21.22 -3.48 -1.92
N ILE A 266 20.98 -2.18 -1.95
CA ILE A 266 21.44 -1.28 -3.01
C ILE A 266 22.24 -0.14 -2.36
N PRO A 267 23.58 -0.18 -2.39
CA PRO A 267 24.41 0.87 -1.83
C PRO A 267 24.08 2.23 -2.45
N VAL A 268 24.07 3.29 -1.65
CA VAL A 268 24.00 4.66 -2.15
C VAL A 268 25.42 5.18 -2.27
N THR A 269 25.81 5.57 -3.48
CA THR A 269 27.15 6.13 -3.73
C THR A 269 27.30 7.51 -3.09
N ALA A 270 28.53 8.02 -3.00
CA ALA A 270 28.78 9.38 -2.49
C ALA A 270 28.06 10.48 -3.29
N ALA A 271 27.77 10.23 -4.58
CA ALA A 271 27.01 11.12 -5.45
C ALA A 271 25.48 10.96 -5.31
N GLY A 272 25.00 10.05 -4.45
CA GLY A 272 23.58 9.76 -4.28
C GLY A 272 22.98 8.80 -5.31
N ALA A 273 23.78 8.26 -6.24
CA ALA A 273 23.34 7.30 -7.25
C ALA A 273 23.27 5.86 -6.69
N PRO A 274 22.43 4.96 -7.25
CA PRO A 274 22.39 3.55 -6.85
C PRO A 274 23.67 2.82 -7.26
N GLY A 275 24.20 2.03 -6.35
CA GLY A 275 25.25 1.04 -6.61
C GLY A 275 24.69 -0.26 -7.16
N ARG A 276 25.56 -1.27 -7.29
CA ARG A 276 25.16 -2.61 -7.73
C ARG A 276 24.13 -3.21 -6.77
N ILE A 277 23.09 -3.84 -7.30
CA ILE A 277 22.12 -4.61 -6.51
C ILE A 277 22.81 -5.86 -5.94
N HIS A 278 22.62 -6.10 -4.65
CA HIS A 278 23.01 -7.32 -3.97
C HIS A 278 21.77 -8.03 -3.45
N THR A 279 21.53 -9.26 -3.90
CA THR A 279 20.50 -10.12 -3.30
C THR A 279 21.03 -10.67 -1.99
N VAL A 280 20.38 -10.31 -0.88
CA VAL A 280 20.75 -10.77 0.46
C VAL A 280 20.14 -12.13 0.75
N THR A 281 18.88 -12.31 0.39
CA THR A 281 18.24 -13.63 0.43
C THR A 281 17.17 -13.76 -0.65
N SER A 282 16.82 -15.01 -0.95
CA SER A 282 15.75 -15.40 -1.87
C SER A 282 14.85 -16.44 -1.21
N GLY A 283 13.68 -16.69 -1.80
CA GLY A 283 12.68 -17.60 -1.23
C GLY A 283 12.02 -17.05 0.03
N LEU A 284 12.00 -15.73 0.20
CA LEU A 284 11.24 -15.02 1.21
C LEU A 284 9.81 -14.78 0.67
N THR A 285 9.10 -15.87 0.43
CA THR A 285 7.82 -15.90 -0.28
C THR A 285 6.81 -14.94 0.33
N SER A 286 6.12 -14.18 -0.52
CA SER A 286 5.09 -13.21 -0.11
C SER A 286 5.59 -12.15 0.89
N VAL A 287 6.90 -11.84 0.90
CA VAL A 287 7.43 -10.75 1.70
C VAL A 287 6.72 -9.45 1.37
N ASP A 288 6.33 -8.72 2.40
CA ASP A 288 5.75 -7.38 2.30
C ASP A 288 6.81 -6.37 2.74
N ASP A 289 6.63 -5.71 3.88
CA ASP A 289 7.63 -4.82 4.47
C ASP A 289 8.52 -5.54 5.50
N PHE A 290 9.58 -4.85 5.92
CA PHE A 290 10.56 -5.39 6.84
C PHE A 290 11.21 -4.28 7.68
N THR A 291 11.93 -4.69 8.72
CA THR A 291 12.71 -3.78 9.55
C THR A 291 13.97 -4.45 10.07
N PHE A 292 14.96 -3.65 10.44
CA PHE A 292 16.20 -4.13 11.05
C PHE A 292 16.04 -4.24 12.56
N LEU A 293 16.72 -5.22 13.16
CA LEU A 293 16.80 -5.38 14.61
C LEU A 293 17.23 -4.08 15.31
N ASN A 294 18.24 -3.40 14.75
CA ASN A 294 18.71 -2.08 15.18
C ASN A 294 19.67 -1.48 14.13
N ASP A 295 20.10 -0.23 14.32
CA ASP A 295 21.00 0.49 13.41
C ASP A 295 22.41 -0.14 13.23
N ARG A 296 22.77 -1.13 14.04
CA ARG A 296 24.09 -1.78 14.04
C ARG A 296 24.05 -3.21 13.50
N SER A 297 22.88 -3.78 13.23
CA SER A 297 22.70 -5.17 12.83
C SER A 297 21.96 -5.27 11.51
N ASP A 298 22.47 -6.11 10.60
CA ASP A 298 21.79 -6.47 9.36
C ASP A 298 20.79 -7.64 9.55
N VAL A 299 20.46 -8.00 10.81
CA VAL A 299 19.35 -8.92 11.11
C VAL A 299 18.03 -8.22 10.80
N VAL A 300 17.20 -8.86 9.98
CA VAL A 300 15.94 -8.32 9.48
C VAL A 300 14.76 -9.14 9.99
N PHE A 301 13.70 -8.46 10.43
CA PHE A 301 12.37 -9.05 10.61
C PHE A 301 11.53 -8.68 9.39
N ALA A 302 11.00 -9.68 8.70
CA ALA A 302 10.23 -9.51 7.48
C ALA A 302 8.81 -10.05 7.67
N ALA A 303 7.80 -9.23 7.35
CA ALA A 303 6.42 -9.67 7.29
C ALA A 303 6.21 -10.45 5.99
N GLN A 304 5.60 -11.64 6.09
CA GLN A 304 5.24 -12.47 4.94
C GLN A 304 3.71 -12.57 4.87
N ASN A 305 3.12 -11.63 4.14
CA ASN A 305 1.69 -11.34 4.14
C ASN A 305 0.83 -12.58 3.82
N GLY A 306 1.02 -13.19 2.65
CA GLY A 306 0.22 -14.33 2.19
C GLY A 306 0.48 -15.64 2.94
N LEU A 307 1.51 -15.69 3.79
CA LEU A 307 1.82 -16.86 4.63
C LEU A 307 1.38 -16.70 6.07
N ASN A 308 0.93 -15.50 6.49
CA ASN A 308 0.68 -15.16 7.89
C ASN A 308 1.89 -15.48 8.77
N GLN A 309 3.07 -15.02 8.34
CA GLN A 309 4.34 -15.30 9.03
C GLN A 309 5.17 -14.04 9.24
N VAL A 310 6.03 -14.08 10.25
CA VAL A 310 7.20 -13.22 10.35
C VAL A 310 8.43 -14.10 10.27
N ALA A 311 9.34 -13.78 9.37
CA ALA A 311 10.66 -14.39 9.29
C ALA A 311 11.73 -13.47 9.85
N VAL A 312 12.75 -14.07 10.47
CA VAL A 312 14.05 -13.43 10.69
C VAL A 312 14.97 -13.82 9.55
N VAL A 313 15.66 -12.84 8.97
CA VAL A 313 16.74 -13.03 8.00
C VAL A 313 18.04 -12.59 8.65
N HIS A 314 19.01 -13.49 8.68
CA HIS A 314 20.34 -13.28 9.25
C HIS A 314 21.29 -12.62 8.23
N PRO A 315 22.40 -11.98 8.67
CA PRO A 315 23.32 -11.28 7.77
C PRO A 315 23.95 -12.17 6.67
N ASP A 316 24.01 -13.47 6.88
CA ASP A 316 24.49 -14.45 5.90
C ASP A 316 23.43 -14.88 4.87
N GLY A 317 22.21 -14.35 4.98
CA GLY A 317 21.08 -14.65 4.10
C GLY A 317 20.24 -15.86 4.54
N THR A 318 20.63 -16.57 5.60
CA THR A 318 19.80 -17.62 6.19
C THR A 318 18.56 -17.02 6.83
N LYS A 319 17.49 -17.81 6.94
CA LYS A 319 16.20 -17.33 7.44
C LYS A 319 15.48 -18.38 8.26
N GLU A 320 14.70 -17.93 9.22
CA GLU A 320 13.85 -18.76 10.07
C GLU A 320 12.51 -18.08 10.31
N THR A 321 11.43 -18.86 10.36
CA THR A 321 10.11 -18.35 10.74
C THR A 321 10.04 -18.23 12.25
N VAL A 322 9.72 -17.04 12.75
CA VAL A 322 9.69 -16.75 14.20
C VAL A 322 8.29 -16.50 14.75
N LEU A 323 7.33 -16.20 13.88
CA LEU A 323 5.90 -16.11 14.19
C LEU A 323 5.08 -16.68 13.03
N THR A 324 3.91 -17.22 13.34
CA THR A 324 2.96 -17.77 12.35
C THR A 324 1.52 -17.35 12.67
N ALA A 325 0.56 -17.83 11.87
CA ALA A 325 -0.86 -17.68 12.14
C ALA A 325 -1.27 -18.18 13.55
N SER A 326 -0.55 -19.15 14.14
CA SER A 326 -0.82 -19.60 15.52
C SER A 326 -0.57 -18.51 16.57
N ASP A 327 0.25 -17.52 16.25
CA ASP A 327 0.54 -16.36 17.09
C ASP A 327 -0.46 -15.20 16.83
N GLY A 328 -1.51 -15.46 16.04
CA GLY A 328 -2.57 -14.52 15.72
C GLY A 328 -2.30 -13.65 14.49
N LEU A 329 -1.25 -13.90 13.71
CA LEU A 329 -0.97 -13.15 12.49
C LEU A 329 -2.10 -13.31 11.47
N ALA A 330 -2.51 -12.19 10.87
CA ALA A 330 -3.57 -12.13 9.86
C ALA A 330 -3.18 -11.12 8.76
N SER A 331 -2.46 -11.61 7.76
CA SER A 331 -1.89 -10.83 6.66
C SER A 331 -0.96 -9.72 7.17
N PRO A 332 0.17 -10.08 7.82
CA PRO A 332 1.09 -9.08 8.33
C PRO A 332 1.70 -8.28 7.17
N THR A 333 1.69 -6.95 7.29
CA THR A 333 2.13 -6.01 6.24
C THR A 333 3.43 -5.31 6.60
N SER A 334 3.62 -4.92 7.85
CA SER A 334 4.81 -4.20 8.29
C SER A 334 5.16 -4.43 9.76
N ILE A 335 6.40 -4.10 10.10
CA ILE A 335 7.00 -4.34 11.42
C ILE A 335 7.77 -3.09 11.85
N ALA A 336 7.58 -2.68 13.10
CA ALA A 336 8.38 -1.65 13.76
C ALA A 336 8.96 -2.18 15.08
N LEU A 337 10.21 -1.81 15.38
CA LEU A 337 10.90 -2.23 16.60
C LEU A 337 11.27 -1.03 17.47
N ARG A 338 11.23 -1.22 18.79
CA ARG A 338 11.84 -0.29 19.74
C ARG A 338 12.32 -1.00 20.99
N GLY A 339 13.63 -1.01 21.20
CA GLY A 339 14.23 -1.80 22.27
C GLY A 339 13.99 -3.28 22.01
N ASP A 340 13.39 -3.97 22.98
CA ASP A 340 12.95 -5.35 22.87
C ASP A 340 11.51 -5.49 22.36
N ARG A 341 10.81 -4.39 22.04
CA ARG A 341 9.42 -4.47 21.56
C ARG A 341 9.36 -4.60 20.06
N ILE A 342 8.51 -5.51 19.60
CA ILE A 342 8.09 -5.65 18.21
C ILE A 342 6.61 -5.25 18.09
N TYR A 343 6.29 -4.52 17.02
CA TYR A 343 4.93 -4.15 16.64
C TYR A 343 4.69 -4.60 15.21
N ILE A 344 3.53 -5.18 14.95
CA ILE A 344 3.19 -5.80 13.66
C ILE A 344 1.83 -5.25 13.23
N THR A 345 1.73 -4.78 11.99
CA THR A 345 0.44 -4.47 11.37
C THR A 345 -0.07 -5.71 10.66
N ASP A 346 -1.31 -6.09 10.94
CA ASP A 346 -2.03 -7.18 10.31
C ASP A 346 -3.20 -6.58 9.52
N ALA A 347 -3.13 -6.66 8.20
CA ALA A 347 -4.11 -6.03 7.33
C ALA A 347 -5.48 -6.73 7.32
N GLY A 348 -5.53 -8.00 7.74
CA GLY A 348 -6.76 -8.79 7.75
C GLY A 348 -7.35 -9.04 6.36
N PHE A 349 -6.52 -9.26 5.33
CA PHE A 349 -7.02 -9.42 3.96
C PHE A 349 -7.89 -10.67 3.76
N ALA A 350 -7.63 -11.74 4.51
CA ALA A 350 -8.44 -12.95 4.48
C ALA A 350 -9.55 -12.91 5.54
N GLU A 351 -10.69 -13.54 5.23
CA GLU A 351 -11.76 -13.81 6.20
C GLU A 351 -11.20 -14.54 7.44
N PRO A 352 -11.58 -14.16 8.67
CA PRO A 352 -12.71 -13.29 9.03
C PRO A 352 -12.37 -11.78 9.11
N HIS A 353 -11.36 -11.30 8.39
CA HIS A 353 -10.95 -9.90 8.36
C HIS A 353 -10.45 -9.34 9.70
N ASP A 354 -9.49 -10.05 10.31
CA ASP A 354 -8.89 -9.68 11.61
C ASP A 354 -7.78 -8.62 11.48
N ALA A 355 -8.19 -7.41 11.09
CA ALA A 355 -7.32 -6.24 10.98
C ALA A 355 -6.93 -5.71 12.38
N LYS A 356 -5.63 -5.57 12.63
CA LYS A 356 -5.14 -5.19 13.96
C LYS A 356 -3.69 -4.72 13.93
N VAL A 357 -3.27 -4.17 15.07
CA VAL A 357 -1.86 -4.02 15.41
C VAL A 357 -1.54 -4.93 16.58
N GLN A 358 -0.56 -5.81 16.40
CA GLN A 358 -0.02 -6.65 17.47
C GLN A 358 1.24 -6.02 18.09
N ARG A 359 1.54 -6.46 19.32
CA ARG A 359 2.81 -6.21 20.01
C ARG A 359 3.37 -7.51 20.57
N GLY A 360 4.68 -7.60 20.67
CA GLY A 360 5.39 -8.71 21.32
C GLY A 360 6.75 -8.26 21.89
N THR A 361 7.48 -9.22 22.44
CA THR A 361 8.81 -9.03 23.03
C THR A 361 9.83 -9.87 22.27
N ILE A 362 10.87 -9.25 21.74
CA ILE A 362 12.03 -9.91 21.15
C ILE A 362 12.91 -10.41 22.28
N ASN A 363 13.35 -11.66 22.19
CA ASN A 363 14.38 -12.24 23.02
C ASN A 363 15.74 -12.19 22.29
N PRO A 364 16.62 -11.21 22.59
CA PRO A 364 17.87 -11.05 21.85
C PRO A 364 18.83 -12.23 22.03
N ALA A 365 18.71 -12.99 23.13
CA ALA A 365 19.54 -14.17 23.37
C ALA A 365 19.22 -15.30 22.38
N ALA A 366 17.99 -15.37 21.85
CA ALA A 366 17.61 -16.36 20.85
C ALA A 366 18.17 -16.04 19.45
N LEU A 367 18.45 -14.76 19.14
CA LEU A 367 19.01 -14.32 17.86
C LEU A 367 20.52 -14.60 17.72
N ASN A 368 21.23 -14.77 18.84
CA ASN A 368 22.68 -15.05 18.85
C ASN A 368 23.02 -16.54 18.81
N CYS A 369 22.02 -17.42 18.89
CA CYS A 369 22.19 -18.84 18.71
C CYS A 369 22.10 -19.13 17.20
N GLY A 370 23.19 -18.97 16.46
CA GLY A 370 23.29 -19.46 15.10
C GLY A 370 22.93 -20.95 15.00
N PRO A 371 22.65 -21.48 13.80
CA PRO A 371 22.28 -22.89 13.65
C PRO A 371 23.35 -23.75 14.33
N ALA A 372 22.92 -24.63 15.25
CA ALA A 372 23.81 -25.61 15.84
C ALA A 372 24.48 -26.39 14.69
N ALA A 373 25.81 -26.36 14.68
CA ALA A 373 26.65 -26.95 13.64
C ALA A 373 26.48 -28.47 13.51
#